data_AF-A0A1S8C8F7-F1
#
_entry.id   AF-A0A1S8C8F7-F1
#
_cell.length_a   1.000
_cell.length_b   1.000
_cell.length_c   1.000
_cell.angle_alpha   90.00
_cell.angle_beta   90.00
_cell.angle_gamma   90.00
#
_symmetry.space_group_name_H-M   'P 1'
#
loop_
_entity.id
_entity.type
_entity.pdbx_description
1 polymer ?
#
loop_
_entity_poly.entity_id
_entity_poly.type
_entity_poly.pdbx_seq_one_letter_code
_entity_poly.pdbx_strand_id
1 'polypeptide(L)'
;MPAPDRVPPSFLQAHTRVERPTLVPEVQLHVADDVVALWEAMETEAGGAGQDPPFWAAAWPGGQALARHVLDRPELVAGKR
;
A
#
# COMPACT_ATOMS: atom_id res chain seq x y z
N MET A 1 -17.05 14.17 5.08
CA MET A 1 -16.73 13.05 4.17
C MET A 1 -16.83 11.77 4.97
N PRO A 2 -17.54 10.74 4.49
CA PRO A 2 -17.47 9.43 5.16
C PRO A 2 -16.01 8.97 5.17
N ALA A 3 -15.59 8.33 6.26
CA ALA A 3 -14.27 7.69 6.30
C ALA A 3 -14.21 6.67 5.15
N PRO A 4 -13.09 6.55 4.43
CA PRO A 4 -12.97 5.54 3.39
C PRO A 4 -13.28 4.18 4.03
N ASP A 5 -14.13 3.39 3.38
CA ASP A 5 -14.42 2.03 3.81
C ASP A 5 -13.08 1.31 3.95
N ARG A 6 -12.70 1.04 5.20
CA ARG A 6 -11.39 0.51 5.52
C ARG A 6 -11.38 -0.95 5.11
N VAL A 7 -10.50 -1.30 4.17
CA VAL A 7 -10.24 -2.69 3.76
C VAL A 7 -10.11 -3.58 5.00
N PRO A 8 -10.94 -4.62 5.17
CA PRO A 8 -10.90 -5.48 6.34
C PRO A 8 -9.51 -6.13 6.50
N PRO A 9 -8.96 -6.25 7.73
CA PRO A 9 -7.67 -6.88 7.93
C PRO A 9 -7.56 -8.30 7.39
N SER A 10 -8.65 -9.08 7.47
CA SER A 10 -8.72 -10.44 6.91
C SER A 10 -8.60 -10.45 5.38
N PHE A 11 -9.25 -9.50 4.70
CA PHE A 11 -9.13 -9.34 3.25
C PHE A 11 -7.69 -8.97 2.86
N LEU A 12 -7.11 -7.98 3.57
CA LEU A 12 -5.73 -7.57 3.34
C LEU A 12 -4.76 -8.75 3.49
N GLN A 13 -4.91 -9.56 4.53
CA GLN A 13 -4.07 -10.74 4.77
C GLN A 13 -4.26 -11.85 3.73
N ALA A 14 -5.47 -12.01 3.21
CA ALA A 14 -5.78 -13.03 2.21
C ALA A 14 -5.26 -12.68 0.82
N HIS A 15 -5.28 -11.39 0.45
CA HIS A 15 -5.01 -10.94 -0.92
C HIS A 15 -3.69 -10.17 -1.10
N THR A 16 -2.92 -9.99 -0.03
CA THR A 16 -1.60 -9.35 -0.09
C THR A 16 -0.54 -10.17 0.63
N ARG A 17 0.72 -9.95 0.27
CA ARG A 17 1.88 -10.41 1.04
C ARG A 17 2.63 -9.23 1.63
N VAL A 18 3.34 -9.48 2.72
CA VAL A 18 4.32 -8.52 3.23
C VAL A 18 5.60 -8.62 2.40
N GLU A 19 6.01 -7.49 1.82
CA GLU A 19 7.23 -7.38 1.04
C GLU A 19 8.12 -6.25 1.58
N ARG A 20 9.43 -6.42 1.40
CA ARG A 20 10.45 -5.39 1.64
C ARG A 20 11.04 -4.99 0.29
N PRO A 21 10.63 -3.84 -0.29
CA PRO A 21 11.12 -3.44 -1.60
C PRO A 21 12.64 -3.24 -1.60
N THR A 22 13.32 -3.66 -2.67
CA THR A 22 14.79 -3.67 -2.76
C THR A 22 15.43 -2.32 -2.47
N LEU A 23 14.81 -1.21 -2.87
CA LEU A 23 15.37 0.12 -2.69
C LEU A 23 15.20 0.66 -1.25
N VAL A 24 14.24 0.12 -0.50
CA VAL A 24 13.90 0.55 0.87
C VAL A 24 13.58 -0.66 1.78
N PRO A 25 14.56 -1.55 2.03
CA PRO A 25 14.35 -2.79 2.77
C PRO A 25 13.96 -2.58 4.25
N GLU A 26 14.14 -1.37 4.79
CA GLU A 26 13.71 -0.95 6.12
C GLU A 26 12.18 -0.85 6.23
N VAL A 27 11.47 -0.69 5.10
CA VAL A 27 10.02 -0.54 5.04
C VAL A 27 9.36 -1.87 4.65
N GLN A 28 8.29 -2.22 5.37
CA GLN A 28 7.43 -3.36 5.03
C GLN A 28 6.13 -2.84 4.44
N LEU A 29 5.74 -3.38 3.29
CA LEU A 29 4.51 -3.04 2.58
C LEU A 29 3.63 -4.27 2.40
N HIS A 30 2.32 -4.07 2.45
CA HIS A 30 1.35 -5.04 1.96
C HIS A 30 1.18 -4.82 0.46
N VAL A 31 1.61 -5.79 -0.35
CA VAL A 31 1.53 -5.71 -1.81
C VAL A 31 0.74 -6.88 -2.38
N ALA A 32 0.01 -6.64 -3.46
CA ALA A 32 -0.62 -7.68 -4.26
C ALA A 32 0.34 -8.19 -5.33
N ASP A 33 0.22 -9.47 -5.65
CA ASP A 33 0.84 -10.06 -6.84
C ASP A 33 0.30 -9.44 -8.12
N ASP A 34 -1.01 -9.24 -8.15
CA ASP A 34 -1.74 -8.63 -9.24
C ASP A 34 -2.76 -7.63 -8.66
N VAL A 35 -2.52 -6.35 -8.94
CA VAL A 35 -3.36 -5.23 -8.46
C VAL A 35 -4.73 -5.25 -9.13
N VAL A 36 -4.83 -5.74 -10.37
CA VAL A 36 -6.11 -5.86 -11.08
C VAL A 36 -6.93 -6.98 -10.45
N ALA A 37 -6.34 -8.14 -10.19
CA ALA A 37 -7.01 -9.24 -9.52
C ALA A 37 -7.45 -8.87 -8.08
N LEU A 38 -6.61 -8.12 -7.35
CA LEU A 38 -6.99 -7.57 -6.04
C LEU A 38 -8.22 -6.66 -6.15
N TRP A 39 -8.25 -5.78 -7.16
CA TRP A 39 -9.39 -4.87 -7.35
C TRP A 39 -10.67 -5.63 -7.68
N GLU A 40 -10.62 -6.62 -8.58
CA GLU A 40 -11.76 -7.50 -8.87
C GLU A 40 -12.27 -8.21 -7.61
N ALA A 41 -11.36 -8.69 -6.75
CA ALA A 41 -11.74 -9.31 -5.47
C ALA A 41 -12.39 -8.30 -4.50
N MET A 42 -11.91 -7.06 -4.46
CA MET A 42 -12.49 -6.00 -3.63
C MET A 42 -13.93 -5.67 -4.03
N GLU A 43 -14.23 -5.71 -5.33
CA GLU A 43 -15.57 -5.43 -5.87
C GLU A 43 -16.55 -6.59 -5.70
N THR A 44 -16.06 -7.83 -5.68
CA THR A 44 -16.90 -9.04 -5.76
C THR A 44 -17.14 -9.76 -4.43
N GLU A 45 -16.27 -9.62 -3.42
CA GLU A 45 -16.47 -10.28 -2.13
C GLU A 45 -17.61 -9.66 -1.31
N ALA A 46 -18.45 -10.52 -0.69
CA ALA A 46 -19.65 -10.12 0.02
C ALA A 46 -19.34 -9.14 1.16
N GLY A 47 -19.71 -7.87 0.96
CA GLY A 47 -19.45 -6.77 1.89
C GLY A 47 -18.63 -5.62 1.30
N GLY A 48 -17.99 -5.81 0.14
CA GLY A 48 -17.17 -4.81 -0.55
C GLY A 48 -15.95 -4.42 0.27
N ALA A 49 -14.76 -4.88 -0.11
CA ALA A 49 -13.54 -4.54 0.64
C ALA A 49 -13.09 -3.09 0.40
N GLY A 50 -13.61 -2.45 -0.65
CA GLY A 50 -13.44 -1.04 -0.97
C GLY A 50 -13.88 -0.76 -2.41
N GLN A 51 -14.17 0.50 -2.73
CA GLN A 51 -14.64 0.91 -4.07
C GLN A 51 -13.56 1.62 -4.89
N ASP A 52 -12.49 2.08 -4.24
CA ASP A 52 -11.39 2.79 -4.89
C ASP A 52 -10.32 1.82 -5.39
N PRO A 53 -9.69 2.09 -6.56
CA PRO A 53 -8.60 1.26 -7.07
C PRO A 53 -7.45 1.14 -6.06
N PRO A 54 -6.93 -0.08 -5.82
CA PRO A 54 -5.95 -0.33 -4.76
C PRO A 54 -4.52 0.08 -5.17
N PHE A 55 -4.30 1.35 -5.53
CA PHE A 55 -2.97 1.89 -5.85
C PHE A 55 -1.96 1.72 -4.71
N TRP A 56 -2.45 1.59 -3.47
CA TRP A 56 -1.64 1.32 -2.29
C TRP A 56 -1.02 -0.09 -2.26
N ALA A 57 -1.53 -1.04 -3.06
CA ALA A 57 -1.11 -2.44 -3.06
C ALA A 57 0.10 -2.74 -3.96
N ALA A 58 0.83 -1.70 -4.39
CA ALA A 58 2.05 -1.84 -5.19
C ALA A 58 3.18 -0.97 -4.67
N ALA A 59 4.40 -1.50 -4.72
CA ALA A 59 5.61 -0.76 -4.39
C ALA A 59 6.08 0.09 -5.59
N TRP A 60 5.36 1.17 -5.91
CA TRP A 60 5.67 2.02 -7.06
C TRP A 60 7.12 2.55 -7.04
N PRO A 61 7.86 2.50 -8.17
CA PRO A 61 9.26 2.94 -8.22
C PRO A 61 9.49 4.37 -7.72
N GLY A 62 8.58 5.30 -8.06
CA GLY A 62 8.67 6.69 -7.61
C GLY A 62 8.52 6.84 -6.10
N GLY A 63 7.62 6.07 -5.48
CA GLY A 63 7.44 6.05 -4.03
C GLY A 63 8.67 5.49 -3.32
N GLN A 64 9.26 4.41 -3.86
CA GLN A 64 10.49 3.85 -3.33
C GLN A 64 11.66 4.84 -3.41
N ALA A 65 11.82 5.53 -4.54
CA ALA A 65 12.89 6.53 -4.72
C ALA A 65 12.74 7.71 -3.76
N LEU A 66 11.51 8.22 -3.59
CA LEU A 66 11.24 9.29 -2.63
C LEU A 66 11.50 8.84 -1.19
N ALA A 67 11.03 7.64 -0.82
CA ALA A 67 11.25 7.08 0.51
C ALA A 67 12.75 6.92 0.79
N ARG A 68 13.53 6.39 -0.15
CA ARG A 68 14.99 6.29 -0.02
C ARG A 68 15.63 7.65 0.20
N HIS A 69 15.24 8.65 -0.60
CA HIS A 69 15.76 10.01 -0.47
C HIS A 69 15.51 10.63 0.91
N VAL A 70 14.31 10.43 1.46
CA VAL A 70 13.94 10.92 2.80
C VAL A 70 14.65 10.13 3.90
N LEU A 71 14.78 8.81 3.78
CA LEU A 71 15.50 7.99 4.75
C LEU A 71 16.99 8.32 4.82
N ASP A 72 17.60 8.68 3.68
CA ASP A 72 18.99 9.14 3.63
C ASP A 72 19.17 10.57 4.18
N ARG A 73 18.09 11.37 4.21
CA ARG A 73 18.10 12.78 4.57
C ARG A 73 16.91 13.16 5.45
N PRO A 74 16.81 12.60 6.68
CA PRO A 74 15.67 12.83 7.56
C PRO A 74 15.46 14.31 7.90
N GLU A 75 16.53 15.13 7.86
CA GLU A 75 16.48 16.58 8.07
C GLU A 75 15.57 17.33 7.08
N LEU A 76 15.30 16.76 5.90
CA LEU A 76 14.41 17.36 4.92
C LEU A 76 12.97 17.48 5.42
N VAL A 77 12.54 16.54 6.28
CA VAL A 77 11.17 16.43 6.78
C VAL A 77 11.07 16.56 8.30
N ALA A 78 12.19 16.48 9.03
CA ALA A 78 12.22 16.63 10.48
C ALA A 78 11.59 17.97 10.91
N GLY A 79 10.61 17.89 11.81
CA GLY A 79 9.92 19.07 12.35
C GLY A 79 8.88 19.72 11.43
N LYS A 80 8.57 19.13 10.27
CA LYS A 80 7.55 19.63 9.33
C LYS A 80 6.24 18.83 9.45
N ARG A 81 5.10 19.46 9.15
CA ARG A 81 3.76 18.88 9.11
C ARG A 81 2.98 19.42 7.92
#